data_AF-A0A7A9WUK3-F1
#
_entry.id   AF-A0A7A9WUK3-F1
#
_cell.length_a   1.000
_cell.length_b   1.000
_cell.length_c   1.000
_cell.angle_alpha   90.00
_cell.angle_beta   90.00
_cell.angle_gamma   90.00
#
_symmetry.space_group_name_H-M   'P 1'
#
loop_
_entity.id
_entity.type
_entity.pdbx_description
1 polymer ?
#
loop_
_entity_poly.entity_id
_entity_poly.type
_entity_poly.pdbx_seq_one_letter_code
_entity_poly.pdbx_strand_id
1 'polypeptide(L)' 'MIKNYFYDVNGLAQKEEIKREIVVAAVLEIVNSGAVNTGVQNSLNHIQSKLADTVDAIQAVLEKK' A
#
# COMPACT_ATOMS: atom_id res chain seq x y z
N MET A 1 -4.50 7.01 -11.13
CA MET A 1 -3.34 7.94 -11.07
C MET A 1 -2.84 7.94 -9.64
N ILE A 2 -1.64 7.43 -9.39
CA ILE A 2 -1.07 7.32 -8.04
C ILE A 2 -0.87 8.73 -7.48
N LYS A 3 -1.53 9.04 -6.36
CA LYS A 3 -1.38 10.32 -5.67
C LYS A 3 0.01 10.39 -5.03
N ASN A 4 0.60 11.58 -5.02
CA ASN A 4 1.92 11.79 -4.43
C ASN A 4 1.85 11.58 -2.91
N TYR A 5 2.71 10.70 -2.40
CA TYR A 5 2.76 10.32 -0.99
C TYR A 5 3.28 11.44 -0.08
N PHE A 6 4.18 12.27 -0.58
CA PHE A 6 4.87 13.27 0.26
C PHE A 6 4.20 14.63 0.23
N TYR A 7 3.66 15.03 -0.91
CA TYR A 7 3.17 16.39 -1.13
C TYR A 7 1.76 16.42 -1.71
N ASP A 8 0.96 17.40 -1.27
CA ASP A 8 -0.34 17.71 -1.85
C ASP A 8 -0.19 18.50 -3.17
N VAL A 9 -1.33 18.86 -3.78
CA VAL A 9 -1.35 19.61 -5.05
C VAL A 9 -0.77 21.02 -4.95
N ASN A 10 -0.62 21.55 -3.74
CA ASN A 10 -0.05 22.86 -3.46
C ASN A 10 1.44 22.77 -3.07
N GLY A 11 2.02 21.57 -3.08
CA GLY A 11 3.41 21.33 -2.66
C GLY A 11 3.62 21.28 -1.14
N LEU A 12 2.55 21.23 -0.35
CA LEU A 12 2.62 21.11 1.10
C LEU A 12 2.72 19.65 1.52
N ALA A 13 3.35 19.40 2.67
CA ALA A 13 3.48 18.04 3.21
C ALA A 13 2.10 17.41 3.42
N GLN A 14 1.94 16.17 2.94
CA GLN A 14 0.71 15.41 3.14
C GLN A 14 0.44 15.13 4.61
N LYS A 15 -0.85 15.17 4.98
CA LYS A 15 -1.30 14.72 6.30
C LYS A 15 -1.11 13.20 6.42
N GLU A 16 -0.81 12.72 7.62
CA GLU A 16 -0.58 11.30 7.88
C GLU A 16 -1.78 10.41 7.51
N GLU A 17 -3.00 10.92 7.65
CA GLU A 17 -4.23 10.23 7.23
C GLU A 17 -4.25 9.96 5.73
N ILE A 18 -3.90 10.96 4.93
CA ILE A 18 -3.87 10.85 3.47
C ILE A 18 -2.73 9.95 3.01
N LYS A 19 -1.58 9.99 3.68
CA LYS A 19 -0.47 9.05 3.43
C LYS A 19 -0.92 7.60 3.59
N ARG A 20 -1.68 7.31 4.65
CA ARG A 20 -2.26 5.97 4.86
C ARG A 20 -3.23 5.58 3.76
N GLU A 21 -4.12 6.49 3.35
CA GLU A 21 -5.04 6.24 2.23
C GLU A 21 -4.30 5.93 0.92
N ILE A 22 -3.21 6.66 0.62
CA ILE A 22 -2.39 6.44 -0.58
C ILE A 22 -1.76 5.05 -0.58
N VAL A 23 -1.22 4.61 0.57
CA VAL A 23 -0.63 3.27 0.72
C VAL A 23 -1.69 2.19 0.51
N VAL A 24 -2.84 2.30 1.18
CA VAL A 24 -3.94 1.33 1.05
C VAL A 24 -4.46 1.27 -0.38
N ALA A 25 -4.61 2.41 -1.06
CA ALA A 25 -5.05 2.45 -2.45
C ALA A 25 -4.06 1.76 -3.40
N ALA A 26 -2.76 2.01 -3.25
CA ALA A 26 -1.72 1.38 -4.06
C ALA A 26 -1.72 -0.15 -3.87
N VAL A 27 -1.91 -0.59 -2.63
CA VAL A 27 -2.00 -2.01 -2.28
C VAL A 27 -3.20 -2.69 -2.94
N LEU A 28 -4.39 -2.07 -2.85
CA LEU A 28 -5.60 -2.60 -3.49
C LEU A 28 -5.47 -2.67 -5.01
N GLU A 29 -4.80 -1.69 -5.63
CA GLU A 29 -4.54 -1.70 -7.08
C GLU A 29 -3.60 -2.85 -7.49
N ILE A 30 -2.58 -3.15 -6.69
CA ILE A 30 -1.69 -4.31 -6.87
C ILE A 30 -2.50 -5.62 -6.77
N VAL A 31 -3.37 -5.75 -5.77
CA VAL A 31 -4.20 -6.96 -5.60
C VAL A 31 -5.18 -7.10 -6.77
N ASN A 32 -5.84 -6.00 -7.18
CA ASN A 32 -6.80 -6.02 -8.27
C ASN A 32 -6.15 -6.35 -9.62
N SER A 33 -4.96 -5.78 -9.89
CA SER A 33 -4.20 -6.09 -11.12
C SER A 33 -3.74 -7.55 -11.18
N GLY A 34 -3.47 -8.19 -10.04
CA GLY A 34 -3.12 -9.61 -10.01
C GLY A 34 -4.32 -10.56 -10.14
N ALA A 35 -5.53 -10.14 -9.78
CA ALA A 35 -6.69 -11.05 -9.71
C ALA A 35 -7.24 -11.48 -11.08
N VAL A 36 -6.93 -10.75 -12.15
CA VAL A 36 -7.53 -10.93 -13.49
C VAL A 36 -6.95 -12.13 -14.25
N ASN A 37 -5.90 -12.80 -13.76
CA ASN A 37 -5.23 -13.88 -14.48
C ASN A 37 -5.04 -15.12 -13.58
N THR A 38 -5.57 -16.28 -13.94
CA THR A 38 -5.64 -17.46 -13.05
C THR A 38 -4.28 -18.07 -12.68
N GLY A 39 -3.23 -17.86 -13.47
CA GLY A 39 -1.83 -18.18 -13.09
C GLY A 39 -1.22 -17.22 -12.05
N VAL A 40 -1.88 -16.09 -11.80
CA VAL A 40 -1.41 -15.02 -10.91
C VAL A 40 -1.97 -15.21 -9.48
N GLN A 41 -2.88 -16.16 -9.24
CA GLN A 41 -3.34 -16.52 -7.87
C GLN A 41 -2.19 -16.90 -6.93
N ASN A 42 -1.21 -17.69 -7.38
CA ASN A 42 -0.03 -18.02 -6.57
C ASN A 42 0.87 -16.79 -6.33
N SER A 43 1.03 -15.94 -7.34
CA SER A 43 1.78 -14.69 -7.23
C SER A 43 1.07 -13.69 -6.33
N LEU A 44 -0.26 -13.64 -6.36
CA LEU A 44 -1.09 -12.85 -5.47
C LEU A 44 -1.00 -13.34 -4.04
N ASN A 45 -1.06 -14.64 -3.79
CA ASN A 45 -0.85 -15.19 -2.45
C ASN A 45 0.54 -14.80 -1.92
N HIS A 46 1.55 -14.82 -2.79
CA HIS A 46 2.91 -14.39 -2.42
C HIS A 46 3.00 -12.89 -2.15
N ILE A 47 2.37 -12.06 -2.98
CA ILE A 47 2.29 -10.60 -2.79
C ILE A 47 1.50 -10.27 -1.52
N GLN A 48 0.39 -10.96 -1.27
CA GLN A 48 -0.47 -10.76 -0.10
C GLN A 48 0.26 -11.16 1.19
N SER A 49 1.07 -12.23 1.16
CA SER A 49 1.97 -12.58 2.26
C SER A 49 3.01 -11.49 2.51
N LYS A 50 3.73 -11.05 1.46
CA LYS A 50 4.73 -9.98 1.61
C LYS A 50 4.13 -8.65 2.03
N LEU A 51 2.90 -8.39 1.63
CA LEU A 51 2.14 -7.22 2.02
C LEU A 51 1.77 -7.27 3.49
N ALA A 52 1.29 -8.42 3.98
CA ALA A 52 1.04 -8.62 5.41
C ALA A 52 2.31 -8.36 6.22
N ASP A 53 3.45 -8.95 5.80
CA ASP A 53 4.75 -8.72 6.44
C ASP A 53 5.15 -7.23 6.43
N THR A 54 4.87 -6.52 5.33
CA THR A 54 5.19 -5.09 5.18
C THR A 54 4.28 -4.23 6.07
N VAL A 55 2.99 -4.54 6.14
CA VAL A 55 2.04 -3.85 7.00
C VAL A 55 2.41 -4.08 8.46
N ASP A 56 2.71 -5.32 8.85
CA ASP A 56 3.14 -5.66 10.21
C ASP A 56 4.44 -4.94 10.59
N ALA A 57 5.40 -4.84 9.67
CA ALA A 57 6.63 -4.10 9.89
C ALA A 57 6.39 -2.59 10.07
N ILE A 58 5.50 -2.00 9.26
CA ILE A 58 5.10 -0.59 9.40
C ILE A 58 4.41 -0.36 10.76
N GLN A 59 3.53 -1.27 11.14
CA GLN A 59 2.76 -1.20 12.38
C GLN A 59 3.67 -1.33 13.60
N ALA A 60 4.63 -2.25 13.59
CA ALA A 60 5.64 -2.40 14.63
C ALA A 60 6.55 -1.16 14.78
N VAL A 61 6.84 -0.44 13.70
CA VAL A 61 7.58 0.83 13.74
C VAL A 61 6.72 1.95 14.33
N LEU A 62 5.41 1.96 14.05
CA LEU A 62 4.48 2.95 14.58
C LEU A 62 4.18 2.73 16.07
N GLU A 63 4.10 1.49 16.54
CA GLU A 63 3.85 1.14 17.95
C GLU A 63 5.08 1.34 18.86
N LYS A 64 6.29 1.43 18.28
CA LYS A 64 7.53 1.74 19.02
C LYS A 64 7.77 3.25 19.26
N LYS A 65 6.85 4.12 18.84
CA LYS A 65 6.82 5.55 19.18
C LYS A 65 5.89 5.82 20.34
#